data_AF-A0A937NAL0-F1
#
_entry.id   AF-A0A937NAL0-F1
#
_cell.length_a   1.000
_cell.length_b   1.000
_cell.length_c   1.000
_cell.angle_alpha   90.00
_cell.angle_beta   90.00
_cell.angle_gamma   90.00
#
_symmetry.space_group_name_H-M   'P 1'
#
loop_
_entity.id
_entity.type
_entity.pdbx_description
1 polymer ?
#
loop_
_entity_poly.entity_id
_entity_poly.type
_entity_poly.pdbx_seq_one_letter_code
_entity_poly.pdbx_strand_id
1 'polypeptide(L)'
;MKAAICGSALVWAWIPGICLAQPPTQEYVRDLQSSAPAVRQQAAKSLGKIGDATAVPALIAALEDSENGVRREAAKALGFIKDSLAVPSLLEVLSDSDTNVRLYAAYALGEIKDAKAGPALLQALRDPEWVVRDQAAWALREIRDPKLVESLVAKLQEKDADVAQVVWLLRNLEYTQTCDHLVALLKSADTTTRVRAVETIGEIGGADAVGPLVAALRDSDPDVRCCAIRALVKTGDKRVKEPLKELGRTEQDAAVREAVEKALVDMSPRKHLAAWWSFDDRNTEVAKDISNRGNHGEILGCMPVDGKVGAALRFSKGKYIEFGQPAGLPIGGKPFTVMAWVKSDAKNGVVIARGGAFCGYSLYIKDSVAKFGIHRLQEGPAYIAAGTEDVVGSWVHLAGVVAEDRVELYVNGKLAATTETPGYIPGNCGQGMEIGYDVSNSPAEIIDNFEGIIDEVKIYQTALSEEDIGEMANDEIPNDERNPNDE
;
A
#
# COMPACT_ATOMS: atom_id res chain seq x y z
N MET A 1 13.74 19.17 72.36
CA MET A 1 12.33 19.47 72.04
C MET A 1 12.25 19.85 70.56
N LYS A 2 12.08 18.87 69.65
CA LYS A 2 11.77 19.07 68.23
C LYS A 2 11.54 17.71 67.55
N ALA A 3 10.30 17.47 67.15
CA ALA A 3 9.82 16.48 66.18
C ALA A 3 8.34 16.84 65.94
N ALA A 4 7.65 16.60 64.83
CA ALA A 4 7.91 16.39 63.41
C ALA A 4 6.51 16.07 62.79
N ILE A 5 6.36 16.22 61.45
CA ILE A 5 5.33 15.57 60.56
C ILE A 5 3.87 16.06 60.78
N CYS A 6 2.89 16.14 59.85
CA CYS A 6 2.55 15.61 58.52
C CYS A 6 1.43 16.56 57.96
N GLY A 7 1.36 16.94 56.67
CA GLY A 7 0.70 16.18 55.60
C GLY A 7 -0.76 16.63 55.36
N SER A 8 -1.08 17.05 54.12
CA SER A 8 -2.37 16.92 53.37
C SER A 8 -3.00 18.19 52.74
N ALA A 9 -3.20 18.07 51.42
CA ALA A 9 -4.32 18.49 50.56
C ALA A 9 -4.91 19.92 50.57
N LEU A 10 -4.76 20.58 49.41
CA LEU A 10 -5.73 21.38 48.64
C LEU A 10 -6.92 22.01 49.38
N VAL A 11 -6.98 23.34 49.39
CA VAL A 11 -8.22 24.08 49.09
C VAL A 11 -7.87 25.29 48.22
N TRP A 12 -8.32 25.23 46.97
CA TRP A 12 -8.44 26.37 46.09
C TRP A 12 -9.52 27.30 46.65
N ALA A 13 -9.12 28.41 47.26
CA ALA A 13 -10.03 29.49 47.54
C ALA A 13 -10.34 30.22 46.23
N TRP A 14 -11.48 29.85 45.65
CA TRP A 14 -12.21 30.55 44.62
C TRP A 14 -12.33 32.05 44.98
N ILE A 15 -11.61 32.92 44.26
CA ILE A 15 -11.94 34.34 44.17
C ILE A 15 -12.77 34.48 42.88
N PRO A 16 -14.09 34.71 42.97
CA PRO A 16 -14.89 35.00 41.80
C PRO A 16 -14.58 36.42 41.32
N GLY A 17 -14.19 36.56 40.05
CA GLY A 17 -14.33 37.84 39.35
C GLY A 17 -13.06 38.67 39.11
N ILE A 18 -11.94 38.06 38.72
CA ILE A 18 -10.98 38.77 37.85
C ILE A 18 -11.12 38.19 36.45
N CYS A 19 -12.12 38.65 35.70
CA CYS A 19 -11.89 38.82 34.27
C CYS A 19 -10.79 39.87 34.19
N LEU A 20 -9.53 39.48 33.95
CA LEU A 20 -8.54 40.43 33.47
C LEU A 20 -9.07 40.85 32.10
N ALA A 21 -9.83 41.95 32.07
CA ALA A 21 -10.22 42.59 30.83
C ALA A 21 -8.94 42.77 30.02
N GLN A 22 -8.89 42.21 28.82
CA GLN A 22 -7.75 42.44 27.93
C GLN A 22 -7.60 43.96 27.78
N PRO A 23 -6.37 44.52 27.89
CA PRO A 23 -6.14 45.93 27.66
C PRO A 23 -6.77 46.38 26.33
N PRO A 24 -7.33 47.61 26.27
CA PRO A 24 -7.96 48.10 25.05
C PRO A 24 -6.96 48.13 23.90
N THR A 25 -7.42 47.87 22.67
CA THR A 25 -6.60 47.82 21.45
C THR A 25 -5.61 48.98 21.34
N GLN A 26 -6.01 50.20 21.71
CA GLN A 26 -5.15 51.38 21.65
C GLN A 26 -3.90 51.32 22.54
N GLU A 27 -3.95 50.60 23.66
CA GLU A 27 -2.80 50.45 24.55
C GLU A 27 -1.72 49.61 23.86
N TYR A 28 -2.10 48.48 23.28
CA TYR A 28 -1.17 47.67 22.50
C TYR A 28 -0.70 48.35 21.21
N VAL A 29 -1.51 49.18 20.57
CA VAL A 29 -1.06 50.01 19.44
C VAL A 29 0.04 50.99 19.87
N ARG A 30 -0.02 51.54 21.09
CA ARG A 30 1.07 52.37 21.64
C ARG A 30 2.31 51.54 21.95
N ASP A 31 2.13 50.34 22.48
CA ASP A 31 3.24 49.44 22.81
C ASP A 31 4.03 48.97 21.58
N LEU A 32 3.43 48.99 20.38
CA LEU A 32 4.15 48.81 19.11
C LEU A 32 5.21 49.89 18.85
N GLN A 33 5.18 51.03 19.55
CA GLN A 33 6.19 52.08 19.45
C GLN A 33 7.23 52.03 20.58
N SER A 34 7.21 50.98 21.40
CA SER A 34 8.16 50.81 22.50
C SER A 34 9.59 50.67 22.00
N SER A 35 10.54 51.26 22.73
CA SER A 35 11.97 51.08 22.47
C SER A 35 12.43 49.62 22.69
N ALA A 36 11.70 48.84 23.49
CA ALA A 36 12.02 47.45 23.77
C ALA A 36 11.36 46.49 22.74
N PRO A 37 12.14 45.74 21.94
CA PRO A 37 11.62 44.79 20.95
C PRO A 37 10.64 43.76 21.50
N ALA A 38 10.91 43.24 22.70
CA ALA A 38 10.06 42.24 23.35
C ALA A 38 8.65 42.79 23.64
N VAL A 39 8.54 44.09 23.96
CA VAL A 39 7.24 44.76 24.18
C VAL A 39 6.50 44.90 22.86
N ARG A 40 7.18 45.37 21.80
CA ARG A 40 6.57 45.49 20.46
C ARG A 40 6.08 44.14 19.93
N GLN A 41 6.90 43.10 20.07
CA GLN A 41 6.55 41.74 19.66
C GLN A 41 5.34 41.21 20.42
N GLN A 42 5.31 41.40 21.74
CA GLN A 42 4.18 40.98 22.57
C GLN A 42 2.91 41.78 22.25
N ALA A 43 3.04 43.07 21.94
CA ALA A 43 1.94 43.92 21.52
C ALA A 43 1.33 43.44 20.19
N ALA A 44 2.15 43.18 19.16
CA ALA A 44 1.69 42.63 17.88
C ALA A 44 0.92 41.32 18.08
N LYS A 45 1.46 40.42 18.89
CA LYS A 45 0.83 39.14 19.23
C LYS A 45 -0.51 39.33 19.95
N SER A 46 -0.60 40.26 20.90
CA SER A 46 -1.84 40.57 21.61
C SER A 46 -2.89 41.16 20.67
N LEU A 47 -2.51 42.09 19.80
CA LEU A 47 -3.41 42.69 18.80
C LEU A 47 -4.01 41.64 17.85
N GLY A 48 -3.20 40.68 17.39
CA GLY A 48 -3.69 39.57 16.58
C GLY A 48 -4.72 38.69 17.30
N LYS A 49 -4.57 38.48 18.61
CA LYS A 49 -5.55 37.73 19.42
C LYS A 49 -6.85 38.49 19.63
N ILE A 50 -6.76 39.83 19.74
CA ILE A 50 -7.93 40.69 19.88
C ILE A 50 -8.73 40.72 18.58
N GLY A 51 -8.06 40.75 17.43
CA GLY A 51 -8.72 40.72 16.12
C GLY A 51 -9.37 42.06 15.71
N ASP A 52 -9.03 43.17 16.38
CA ASP A 52 -9.60 44.48 16.11
C ASP A 52 -8.94 45.13 14.89
N ALA A 53 -9.72 45.33 13.82
CA ALA A 53 -9.26 45.91 12.56
C ALA A 53 -8.68 47.34 12.70
N THR A 54 -9.02 48.08 13.75
CA THR A 54 -8.44 49.40 14.00
C THR A 54 -6.92 49.36 14.24
N ALA A 55 -6.37 48.20 14.59
CA ALA A 55 -4.94 47.99 14.77
C ALA A 55 -4.17 47.75 13.46
N VAL A 56 -4.86 47.49 12.33
CA VAL A 56 -4.26 47.10 11.06
C VAL A 56 -3.22 48.10 10.57
N PRO A 57 -3.45 49.43 10.55
CA PRO A 57 -2.42 50.39 10.11
C PRO A 57 -1.15 50.35 10.96
N ALA A 58 -1.27 50.13 12.27
CA ALA A 58 -0.12 50.04 13.18
C ALA A 58 0.63 48.71 13.01
N LEU A 59 -0.09 47.62 12.78
CA LEU A 59 0.51 46.31 12.47
C LEU A 59 1.19 46.31 11.10
N ILE A 60 0.64 47.02 10.10
CA ILE A 60 1.30 47.23 8.80
C ILE A 60 2.64 47.95 9.01
N ALA A 61 2.68 49.03 9.80
CA ALA A 61 3.93 49.70 10.10
C ALA A 61 4.94 48.79 10.83
N ALA A 62 4.46 47.89 11.70
CA ALA A 62 5.30 46.92 12.40
C ALA A 62 5.86 45.81 11.48
N LEU A 63 5.39 45.67 10.24
CA LEU A 63 6.02 44.81 9.24
C LEU A 63 7.38 45.32 8.78
N GLU A 64 7.71 46.59 9.03
CA GLU A 64 9.02 47.19 8.68
C GLU A 64 9.98 47.26 9.87
N ASP A 65 9.62 46.63 11.00
CA ASP A 65 10.43 46.67 12.22
C ASP A 65 11.83 46.06 12.01
N SER A 66 12.85 46.62 12.67
CA SER A 66 14.22 46.11 12.58
C SER A 66 14.35 44.67 13.08
N GLU A 67 13.49 44.26 14.02
CA GLU A 67 13.53 42.96 14.67
C GLU A 67 12.59 41.96 13.99
N ASN A 68 13.15 40.85 13.49
CA ASN A 68 12.39 39.80 12.79
C ASN A 68 11.24 39.23 13.63
N GLY A 69 11.40 39.13 14.95
CA GLY A 69 10.37 38.68 15.87
C GLY A 69 9.13 39.57 15.87
N VAL A 70 9.32 40.89 15.74
CA VAL A 70 8.22 41.86 15.66
C VAL A 70 7.53 41.73 14.31
N ARG A 71 8.29 41.76 13.20
CA ARG A 71 7.74 41.59 11.83
C ARG A 71 6.93 40.31 11.68
N ARG A 72 7.44 39.20 12.24
CA ARG A 72 6.80 37.89 12.24
C ARG A 72 5.46 37.92 12.96
N GLU A 73 5.41 38.43 14.19
CA GLU A 73 4.15 38.51 14.95
C GLU A 73 3.18 39.51 14.33
N ALA A 74 3.67 40.58 13.69
CA ALA A 74 2.84 41.52 12.94
C ALA A 74 2.17 40.85 11.74
N ALA A 75 2.93 40.13 10.89
CA ALA A 75 2.38 39.38 9.77
C ALA A 75 1.35 38.34 10.23
N LYS A 76 1.68 37.58 11.29
CA LYS A 76 0.75 36.61 11.89
C LYS A 76 -0.53 37.26 12.42
N ALA A 77 -0.41 38.40 13.10
CA ALA A 77 -1.55 39.13 13.63
C ALA A 77 -2.47 39.64 12.52
N LEU A 78 -1.91 40.16 11.42
CA LEU A 78 -2.68 40.57 10.25
C LEU A 78 -3.43 39.39 9.62
N GLY A 79 -2.84 38.20 9.60
CA GLY A 79 -3.51 36.96 9.20
C GLY A 79 -4.69 36.57 10.09
N PHE A 80 -4.62 36.83 11.40
CA PHE A 80 -5.76 36.60 12.30
C PHE A 80 -6.88 37.63 12.14
N ILE A 81 -6.52 38.89 11.84
CA ILE A 81 -7.49 39.98 11.63
C ILE A 81 -8.19 39.85 10.28
N LYS A 82 -7.49 39.36 9.25
CA LYS A 82 -8.01 39.10 7.89
C LYS A 82 -8.49 40.35 7.14
N ASP A 83 -7.90 41.51 7.45
CA ASP A 83 -8.22 42.75 6.73
C ASP A 83 -7.42 42.85 5.42
N SER A 84 -8.13 42.97 4.30
CA SER A 84 -7.55 43.13 2.96
C SER A 84 -6.66 44.37 2.81
N LEU A 85 -6.77 45.37 3.68
CA LEU A 85 -5.90 46.54 3.70
C LEU A 85 -4.42 46.16 3.87
N ALA A 86 -4.14 45.04 4.53
CA ALA A 86 -2.78 44.54 4.76
C ALA A 86 -2.14 43.87 3.53
N VAL A 87 -2.91 43.53 2.51
CA VAL A 87 -2.45 42.72 1.37
C VAL A 87 -1.23 43.34 0.66
N PRO A 88 -1.23 44.62 0.25
CA PRO A 88 -0.07 45.21 -0.44
C PRO A 88 1.23 45.07 0.34
N SER A 89 1.19 45.32 1.66
CA SER A 89 2.38 45.26 2.53
C SER A 89 2.81 43.80 2.78
N LEU A 90 1.87 42.87 2.97
CA LEU A 90 2.18 41.45 3.11
C LEU A 90 2.81 40.86 1.82
N LEU A 91 2.48 41.39 0.64
CA LEU A 91 3.13 40.98 -0.61
C LEU A 91 4.61 41.36 -0.66
N GLU A 92 4.99 42.52 -0.12
CA GLU A 92 6.40 42.93 -0.02
C GLU A 92 7.16 42.03 0.97
N VAL A 93 6.51 41.67 2.09
CA VAL A 93 7.06 40.81 3.15
C VAL A 93 7.32 39.37 2.69
N LEU A 94 6.71 38.91 1.58
CA LEU A 94 7.07 37.63 0.95
C LEU A 94 8.53 37.58 0.47
N SER A 95 9.24 38.71 0.42
CA SER A 95 10.67 38.78 0.09
C SER A 95 11.56 39.10 1.30
N ASP A 96 11.04 38.98 2.54
CA ASP A 96 11.83 39.26 3.76
C ASP A 96 13.05 38.33 3.88
N SER A 97 14.14 38.88 4.41
CA SER A 97 15.36 38.12 4.73
C SER A 97 15.12 36.93 5.68
N ASP A 98 14.15 37.03 6.60
CA ASP A 98 13.85 36.01 7.59
C ASP A 98 12.78 35.03 7.10
N THR A 99 13.11 33.75 7.13
CA THR A 99 12.25 32.65 6.68
C THR A 99 10.90 32.60 7.40
N ASN A 100 10.86 32.85 8.71
CA ASN A 100 9.60 32.81 9.45
C ASN A 100 8.71 33.99 9.11
N VAL A 101 9.31 35.16 8.83
CA VAL A 101 8.57 36.34 8.40
C VAL A 101 7.89 36.08 7.05
N ARG A 102 8.63 35.54 6.06
CA ARG A 102 8.06 35.13 4.76
C ARG A 102 6.95 34.09 4.91
N LEU A 103 7.16 33.08 5.75
CA LEU A 103 6.17 32.05 6.06
C LEU A 103 4.87 32.68 6.60
N TYR A 104 4.97 33.53 7.62
CA TYR A 104 3.77 34.14 8.20
C TYR A 104 3.11 35.19 7.30
N ALA A 105 3.83 35.79 6.37
CA ALA A 105 3.23 36.60 5.31
C ALA A 105 2.41 35.74 4.34
N ALA A 106 2.93 34.61 3.88
CA ALA A 106 2.18 33.66 3.06
C ALA A 106 0.94 33.11 3.80
N TYR A 107 1.10 32.76 5.08
CA TYR A 107 -0.03 32.37 5.95
C TYR A 107 -1.11 33.46 6.00
N ALA A 108 -0.72 34.71 6.28
CA ALA A 108 -1.67 35.81 6.39
C ALA A 108 -2.42 36.07 5.08
N LEU A 109 -1.73 36.03 3.94
CA LEU A 109 -2.37 36.17 2.62
C LEU A 109 -3.38 35.05 2.35
N GLY A 110 -3.08 33.81 2.75
CA GLY A 110 -4.01 32.68 2.66
C GLY A 110 -5.22 32.79 3.59
N GLU A 111 -5.06 33.38 4.77
CA GLU A 111 -6.18 33.65 5.70
C GLU A 111 -7.08 34.80 5.20
N ILE A 112 -6.50 35.83 4.58
CA ILE A 112 -7.22 36.97 4.00
C ILE A 112 -7.98 36.56 2.73
N LYS A 113 -7.43 35.64 1.93
CA LYS A 113 -8.03 35.10 0.69
C LYS A 113 -8.28 36.15 -0.41
N ASP A 114 -7.48 37.22 -0.45
CA ASP A 114 -7.53 38.19 -1.56
C ASP A 114 -6.79 37.61 -2.78
N ALA A 115 -7.52 37.46 -3.90
CA ALA A 115 -6.98 36.93 -5.16
C ALA A 115 -5.79 37.74 -5.71
N LYS A 116 -5.63 39.02 -5.32
CA LYS A 116 -4.45 39.83 -5.67
C LYS A 116 -3.13 39.22 -5.21
N ALA A 117 -3.18 38.35 -4.19
CA ALA A 117 -1.99 37.67 -3.67
C ALA A 117 -1.50 36.52 -4.56
N GLY A 118 -2.35 36.00 -5.45
CA GLY A 118 -2.09 34.82 -6.26
C GLY A 118 -0.74 34.85 -7.00
N PRO A 119 -0.44 35.89 -7.80
CA PRO A 119 0.82 35.95 -8.55
C PRO A 119 2.08 35.92 -7.68
N ALA A 120 2.08 36.63 -6.53
CA ALA A 120 3.23 36.64 -5.63
C ALA A 120 3.39 35.30 -4.89
N LEU A 121 2.28 34.67 -4.50
CA LEU A 121 2.31 33.34 -3.89
C LEU A 121 2.78 32.26 -4.88
N LEU A 122 2.44 32.37 -6.17
CA LEU A 122 3.01 31.51 -7.22
C LEU A 122 4.53 31.65 -7.34
N GLN A 123 5.07 32.85 -7.13
CA GLN A 123 6.51 33.07 -7.07
C GLN A 123 7.10 32.46 -5.78
N ALA A 124 6.42 32.56 -4.65
CA ALA A 124 6.83 31.99 -3.37
C ALA A 124 6.86 30.44 -3.36
N LEU A 125 6.23 29.78 -4.33
CA LEU A 125 6.44 28.34 -4.57
C LEU A 125 7.89 28.01 -4.98
N ARG A 126 8.73 29.00 -5.28
CA ARG A 126 10.18 28.83 -5.53
C ARG A 126 11.06 29.29 -4.38
N ASP A 127 10.48 29.55 -3.21
CA ASP A 127 11.27 29.96 -2.05
C ASP A 127 12.35 28.91 -1.74
N PRO A 128 13.59 29.31 -1.39
CA PRO A 128 14.64 28.37 -1.02
C PRO A 128 14.23 27.46 0.15
N GLU A 129 13.41 27.97 1.07
CA GLU A 129 13.00 27.27 2.27
C GLU A 129 11.71 26.50 2.05
N TRP A 130 11.76 25.18 2.29
CA TRP A 130 10.63 24.29 2.00
C TRP A 130 9.35 24.65 2.77
N VAL A 131 9.50 25.18 3.99
CA VAL A 131 8.36 25.61 4.82
C VAL A 131 7.60 26.80 4.21
N VAL A 132 8.29 27.68 3.47
CA VAL A 132 7.66 28.82 2.81
C VAL A 132 6.93 28.36 1.55
N ARG A 133 7.53 27.44 0.77
CA ARG A 133 6.87 26.84 -0.39
C ARG A 133 5.57 26.13 0.01
N ASP A 134 5.61 25.32 1.05
CA ASP A 134 4.43 24.61 1.56
C ASP A 134 3.33 25.58 2.03
N GLN A 135 3.71 26.62 2.77
CA GLN A 135 2.78 27.64 3.24
C GLN A 135 2.17 28.46 2.09
N ALA A 136 2.95 28.75 1.04
CA ALA A 136 2.46 29.41 -0.17
C ALA A 136 1.48 28.52 -0.95
N ALA A 137 1.75 27.22 -1.06
CA ALA A 137 0.82 26.27 -1.65
C ALA A 137 -0.49 26.21 -0.85
N TRP A 138 -0.42 26.10 0.48
CA TRP A 138 -1.62 26.20 1.32
C TRP A 138 -2.40 27.50 1.06
N ALA A 139 -1.72 28.64 0.97
CA ALA A 139 -2.38 29.93 0.74
C ALA A 139 -3.08 30.00 -0.63
N LEU A 140 -2.42 29.51 -1.69
CA LEU A 140 -3.00 29.42 -3.03
C LEU A 140 -4.27 28.53 -3.04
N ARG A 141 -4.22 27.40 -2.31
CA ARG A 141 -5.39 26.55 -2.12
C ARG A 141 -6.52 27.30 -1.43
N GLU A 142 -6.25 28.08 -0.39
CA GLU A 142 -7.28 28.80 0.36
C GLU A 142 -7.92 29.95 -0.44
N ILE A 143 -7.15 30.59 -1.32
CA ILE A 143 -7.60 31.67 -2.20
C ILE A 143 -8.55 31.13 -3.28
N ARG A 144 -8.29 29.93 -3.81
CA ARG A 144 -9.10 29.27 -4.87
C ARG A 144 -9.35 30.14 -6.11
N ASP A 145 -8.38 30.95 -6.53
CA ASP A 145 -8.53 31.77 -7.74
C ASP A 145 -8.36 30.91 -9.01
N PRO A 146 -9.44 30.67 -9.80
CA PRO A 146 -9.36 29.85 -11.01
C PRO A 146 -8.43 30.43 -12.08
N LYS A 147 -8.12 31.74 -12.05
CA LYS A 147 -7.18 32.37 -12.99
C LYS A 147 -5.76 31.86 -12.83
N LEU A 148 -5.43 31.25 -11.69
CA LEU A 148 -4.09 30.72 -11.43
C LEU A 148 -3.87 29.34 -12.06
N VAL A 149 -4.94 28.67 -12.52
CA VAL A 149 -4.86 27.32 -13.12
C VAL A 149 -3.91 27.30 -14.32
N GLU A 150 -4.07 28.23 -15.28
CA GLU A 150 -3.19 28.29 -16.45
C GLU A 150 -1.72 28.52 -16.06
N SER A 151 -1.49 29.35 -15.03
CA SER A 151 -0.15 29.59 -14.52
C SER A 151 0.44 28.33 -13.87
N LEU A 152 -0.34 27.61 -13.04
CA LEU A 152 0.08 26.35 -12.43
C LEU A 152 0.37 25.27 -13.49
N VAL A 153 -0.47 25.15 -14.51
CA VAL A 153 -0.23 24.26 -15.64
C VAL A 153 1.06 24.62 -16.38
N ALA A 154 1.32 25.90 -16.61
CA ALA A 154 2.57 26.35 -17.20
C ALA A 154 3.79 26.00 -16.32
N LYS A 155 3.65 26.05 -14.98
CA LYS A 155 4.73 25.63 -14.07
C LYS A 155 5.09 24.16 -14.23
N LEU A 156 4.16 23.27 -14.58
CA LEU A 156 4.48 21.85 -14.83
C LEU A 156 5.52 21.65 -15.96
N GLN A 157 5.67 22.64 -16.85
CA GLN A 157 6.63 22.62 -17.96
C GLN A 157 8.02 23.10 -17.55
N GLU A 158 8.18 23.70 -16.37
CA GLU A 158 9.43 24.32 -15.95
C GLU A 158 10.42 23.27 -15.43
N LYS A 159 11.70 23.46 -15.76
CA LYS A 159 12.77 22.49 -15.42
C LYS A 159 12.97 22.32 -13.91
N ASP A 160 12.70 23.35 -13.11
CA ASP A 160 12.84 23.39 -11.66
C ASP A 160 11.53 23.19 -10.91
N ALA A 161 10.44 22.82 -11.61
CA ALA A 161 9.13 22.68 -10.99
C ALA A 161 9.05 21.58 -9.93
N ASP A 162 8.46 21.91 -8.79
CA ASP A 162 7.95 20.93 -7.83
C ASP A 162 6.61 20.39 -8.34
N VAL A 163 6.69 19.36 -9.20
CA VAL A 163 5.53 18.82 -9.92
C VAL A 163 4.47 18.26 -8.96
N ALA A 164 4.90 17.59 -7.89
CA ALA A 164 4.00 17.04 -6.87
C ALA A 164 3.19 18.14 -6.18
N GLN A 165 3.84 19.24 -5.78
CA GLN A 165 3.16 20.38 -5.17
C GLN A 165 2.18 21.06 -6.13
N VAL A 166 2.56 21.26 -7.39
CA VAL A 166 1.69 21.87 -8.40
C VAL A 166 0.46 20.99 -8.71
N VAL A 167 0.64 19.68 -8.82
CA VAL A 167 -0.47 18.73 -9.03
C VAL A 167 -1.39 18.67 -7.82
N TRP A 168 -0.83 18.67 -6.61
CA TRP A 168 -1.64 18.77 -5.40
C TRP A 168 -2.52 20.02 -5.43
N LEU A 169 -1.97 21.18 -5.82
CA LEU A 169 -2.74 22.41 -5.97
C LEU A 169 -3.85 22.28 -7.02
N LEU A 170 -3.52 21.82 -8.24
CA LEU A 170 -4.51 21.65 -9.31
C LEU A 170 -5.67 20.74 -8.90
N ARG A 171 -5.38 19.65 -8.17
CA ARG A 171 -6.42 18.75 -7.62
C ARG A 171 -7.31 19.45 -6.59
N ASN A 172 -6.73 20.23 -5.67
CA ASN A 172 -7.51 20.95 -4.66
C ASN A 172 -8.28 22.15 -5.25
N LEU A 173 -7.91 22.60 -6.45
CA LEU A 173 -8.66 23.57 -7.26
C LEU A 173 -9.71 22.90 -8.16
N GLU A 174 -9.93 21.58 -8.02
CA GLU A 174 -10.90 20.79 -8.79
C GLU A 174 -10.64 20.82 -10.31
N TYR A 175 -9.38 20.99 -10.72
CA TYR A 175 -9.01 21.00 -12.14
C TYR A 175 -8.93 19.59 -12.73
N THR A 176 -9.97 19.21 -13.47
CA THR A 176 -10.17 17.85 -14.01
C THR A 176 -9.27 17.50 -15.19
N GLN A 177 -8.73 18.48 -15.91
CA GLN A 177 -7.89 18.27 -17.09
C GLN A 177 -6.39 18.08 -16.76
N THR A 178 -6.04 17.91 -15.47
CA THR A 178 -4.64 17.74 -15.05
C THR A 178 -3.97 16.56 -15.77
N CYS A 179 -4.68 15.43 -15.91
CA CYS A 179 -4.16 14.25 -16.62
C CYS A 179 -3.83 14.55 -18.09
N ASP A 180 -4.70 15.25 -18.82
CA ASP A 180 -4.49 15.57 -20.24
C ASP A 180 -3.20 16.39 -20.45
N HIS A 181 -2.92 17.31 -19.54
CA HIS A 181 -1.70 18.13 -19.59
C HIS A 181 -0.45 17.31 -19.30
N LEU A 182 -0.52 16.37 -18.34
CA LEU A 182 0.59 15.45 -18.07
C LEU A 182 0.83 14.47 -19.22
N VAL A 183 -0.24 14.02 -19.90
CA VAL A 183 -0.11 13.18 -21.11
C VAL A 183 0.58 13.97 -22.23
N ALA A 184 0.30 15.26 -22.38
CA ALA A 184 1.01 16.10 -23.34
C ALA A 184 2.52 16.19 -23.01
N LEU A 185 2.89 16.22 -21.72
CA LEU A 185 4.28 16.24 -21.28
C LEU A 185 5.07 14.98 -21.63
N LEU A 186 4.41 13.84 -21.78
CA LEU A 186 5.04 12.61 -22.25
C LEU A 186 5.60 12.74 -23.69
N LYS A 187 5.25 13.79 -24.43
CA LYS A 187 5.78 14.09 -25.77
C LYS A 187 6.95 15.08 -25.76
N SER A 188 7.41 15.51 -24.59
CA SER A 188 8.53 16.45 -24.46
C SER A 188 9.82 15.86 -25.02
N ALA A 189 10.62 16.68 -25.69
CA ALA A 189 11.98 16.31 -26.10
C ALA A 189 12.91 16.08 -24.88
N ASP A 190 12.61 16.72 -23.75
CA ASP A 190 13.39 16.59 -22.52
C ASP A 190 13.00 15.33 -21.73
N THR A 191 13.96 14.43 -21.52
CA THR A 191 13.76 13.19 -20.76
C THR A 191 13.29 13.46 -19.34
N THR A 192 13.88 14.44 -18.65
CA THR A 192 13.51 14.75 -17.25
C THR A 192 12.05 15.15 -17.13
N THR A 193 11.54 15.97 -18.06
CA THR A 193 10.12 16.30 -18.16
C THR A 193 9.25 15.06 -18.36
N ARG A 194 9.63 14.13 -19.25
CA ARG A 194 8.86 12.90 -19.48
C ARG A 194 8.82 12.01 -18.24
N VAL A 195 9.96 11.80 -17.57
CA VAL A 195 10.05 11.03 -16.31
C VAL A 195 9.10 11.61 -15.26
N ARG A 196 9.17 12.93 -15.02
CA ARG A 196 8.31 13.59 -14.04
C ARG A 196 6.82 13.45 -14.38
N ALA A 197 6.46 13.56 -15.65
CA ALA A 197 5.08 13.35 -16.09
C ALA A 197 4.61 11.92 -15.78
N VAL A 198 5.44 10.91 -16.05
CA VAL A 198 5.16 9.51 -15.71
C VAL A 198 4.98 9.31 -14.20
N GLU A 199 5.91 9.82 -13.38
CA GLU A 199 5.81 9.74 -11.91
C GLU A 199 4.48 10.33 -11.42
N THR A 200 4.16 11.51 -11.92
CA THR A 200 2.96 12.25 -11.52
C THR A 200 1.67 11.56 -11.96
N ILE A 201 1.61 11.01 -13.18
CA ILE A 201 0.45 10.23 -13.63
C ILE A 201 0.28 9.00 -12.74
N GLY A 202 1.37 8.33 -12.36
CA GLY A 202 1.36 7.22 -11.42
C GLY A 202 0.88 7.60 -10.01
N GLU A 203 1.20 8.80 -9.53
CA GLU A 203 0.73 9.32 -8.24
C GLU A 203 -0.74 9.74 -8.23
N ILE A 204 -1.24 10.28 -9.34
CA ILE A 204 -2.67 10.55 -9.51
C ILE A 204 -3.45 9.23 -9.46
N GLY A 205 -2.93 8.21 -10.15
CA GLY A 205 -3.53 6.88 -10.21
C GLY A 205 -4.89 6.88 -10.92
N GLY A 206 -5.66 5.82 -10.69
CA GLY A 206 -6.96 5.60 -11.33
C GLY A 206 -6.87 4.90 -12.69
N ALA A 207 -8.01 4.45 -13.20
CA ALA A 207 -8.09 3.67 -14.44
C ALA A 207 -7.55 4.44 -15.66
N ASP A 208 -7.70 5.76 -15.67
CA ASP A 208 -7.27 6.63 -16.77
C ASP A 208 -5.76 6.83 -16.83
N ALA A 209 -5.04 6.55 -15.73
CA ALA A 209 -3.57 6.64 -15.69
C ALA A 209 -2.90 5.46 -16.40
N VAL A 210 -3.55 4.29 -16.46
CA VAL A 210 -2.96 3.05 -16.98
C VAL A 210 -2.61 3.18 -18.46
N GLY A 211 -3.51 3.74 -19.29
CA GLY A 211 -3.29 3.90 -20.72
C GLY A 211 -2.03 4.72 -21.06
N PRO A 212 -1.91 5.96 -20.54
CA PRO A 212 -0.71 6.78 -20.72
C PRO A 212 0.58 6.14 -20.20
N LEU A 213 0.52 5.46 -19.05
CA LEU A 213 1.69 4.80 -18.48
C LEU A 213 2.13 3.59 -19.32
N VAL A 214 1.17 2.81 -19.86
CA VAL A 214 1.47 1.74 -20.82
C VAL A 214 2.08 2.30 -22.10
N ALA A 215 1.65 3.46 -22.58
CA ALA A 215 2.28 4.11 -23.73
C ALA A 215 3.74 4.53 -23.41
N ALA A 216 4.01 4.98 -22.18
CA ALA A 216 5.36 5.35 -21.72
C ALA A 216 6.33 4.15 -21.60
N LEU A 217 5.84 2.90 -21.57
CA LEU A 217 6.68 1.71 -21.69
C LEU A 217 7.42 1.63 -23.04
N ARG A 218 7.00 2.40 -24.05
CA ARG A 218 7.62 2.45 -25.38
C ARG A 218 8.50 3.68 -25.58
N ASP A 219 8.81 4.41 -24.52
CA ASP A 219 9.68 5.59 -24.61
C ASP A 219 11.08 5.21 -25.10
N SER A 220 11.70 6.10 -25.88
CA SER A 220 13.08 5.90 -26.36
C SER A 220 14.10 5.83 -25.21
N ASP A 221 13.80 6.48 -24.09
CA ASP A 221 14.71 6.61 -22.96
C ASP A 221 14.43 5.54 -21.89
N PRO A 222 15.44 4.75 -21.47
CA PRO A 222 15.27 3.68 -20.50
C PRO A 222 14.81 4.18 -19.12
N ASP A 223 15.19 5.39 -18.71
CA ASP A 223 14.78 5.93 -17.40
C ASP A 223 13.27 6.19 -17.36
N VAL A 224 12.70 6.65 -18.48
CA VAL A 224 11.25 6.84 -18.64
C VAL A 224 10.53 5.50 -18.58
N ARG A 225 11.06 4.46 -19.26
CA ARG A 225 10.48 3.10 -19.23
C ARG A 225 10.53 2.50 -17.82
N CYS A 226 11.67 2.57 -17.14
CA CYS A 226 11.82 2.16 -15.74
C CYS A 226 10.84 2.89 -14.81
N CYS A 227 10.67 4.19 -15.03
CA CYS A 227 9.70 4.98 -14.28
C CYS A 227 8.26 4.52 -14.54
N ALA A 228 7.91 4.24 -15.80
CA ALA A 228 6.58 3.77 -16.18
C ALA A 228 6.26 2.42 -15.57
N ILE A 229 7.22 1.49 -15.53
CA ILE A 229 7.08 0.19 -14.84
C ILE A 229 6.73 0.39 -13.37
N ARG A 230 7.51 1.21 -12.64
CA ARG A 230 7.26 1.48 -11.21
C ARG A 230 5.89 2.12 -10.98
N ALA A 231 5.53 3.10 -11.82
CA ALA A 231 4.22 3.77 -11.75
C ALA A 231 3.07 2.78 -11.99
N LEU A 232 3.19 1.90 -13.00
CA LEU A 232 2.20 0.89 -13.33
C LEU A 232 2.02 -0.14 -12.21
N VAL A 233 3.11 -0.65 -11.62
CA VAL A 233 3.02 -1.57 -10.47
C VAL A 233 2.27 -0.92 -9.31
N LYS A 234 2.52 0.37 -9.05
CA LYS A 234 1.84 1.13 -7.98
C LYS A 234 0.34 1.27 -8.22
N THR A 235 -0.14 1.22 -9.47
CA THR A 235 -1.59 1.26 -9.76
C THR A 235 -2.33 0.04 -9.22
N GLY A 236 -1.65 -1.11 -9.09
CA GLY A 236 -2.28 -2.39 -8.76
C GLY A 236 -3.21 -2.94 -9.84
N ASP A 237 -3.25 -2.34 -11.03
CA ASP A 237 -4.12 -2.76 -12.11
C ASP A 237 -3.56 -4.02 -12.80
N LYS A 238 -4.35 -5.09 -12.80
CA LYS A 238 -3.93 -6.38 -13.36
C LYS A 238 -3.69 -6.34 -14.87
N ARG A 239 -4.32 -5.41 -15.60
CA ARG A 239 -4.16 -5.23 -17.06
C ARG A 239 -2.73 -4.85 -17.45
N VAL A 240 -1.90 -4.50 -16.47
CA VAL A 240 -0.47 -4.18 -16.63
C VAL A 240 0.39 -5.42 -16.89
N LYS A 241 -0.03 -6.62 -16.46
CA LYS A 241 0.79 -7.85 -16.58
C LYS A 241 1.21 -8.11 -18.03
N GLU A 242 0.27 -8.10 -18.98
CA GLU A 242 0.57 -8.40 -20.39
C GLU A 242 1.48 -7.36 -21.07
N PRO A 243 1.23 -6.04 -20.96
CA PRO A 243 2.17 -5.03 -21.44
C PRO A 243 3.60 -5.18 -20.90
N LEU A 244 3.75 -5.57 -19.62
CA LEU A 244 5.07 -5.82 -19.04
C LEU A 244 5.72 -7.09 -19.61
N LYS A 245 4.97 -8.18 -19.80
CA LYS A 245 5.47 -9.40 -20.47
C LYS A 245 5.91 -9.11 -21.91
N GLU A 246 5.15 -8.33 -22.67
CA GLU A 246 5.51 -7.91 -24.03
C GLU A 246 6.80 -7.07 -24.06
N LEU A 247 6.92 -6.12 -23.13
CA LEU A 247 8.15 -5.32 -22.99
C LEU A 247 9.34 -6.23 -22.66
N GLY A 248 9.22 -7.13 -21.69
CA GLY A 248 10.30 -8.04 -21.29
C GLY A 248 10.84 -8.91 -22.43
N ARG A 249 9.99 -9.28 -23.40
CA ARG A 249 10.39 -10.06 -24.59
C ARG A 249 11.19 -9.26 -25.62
N THR A 250 10.99 -7.94 -25.66
CA THR A 250 11.53 -7.06 -26.72
C THR A 250 12.62 -6.11 -26.21
N GLU A 251 12.70 -5.92 -24.90
CA GLU A 251 13.60 -4.97 -24.26
C GLU A 251 15.07 -5.41 -24.35
N GLN A 252 15.92 -4.45 -24.71
CA GLN A 252 17.36 -4.64 -24.86
C GLN A 252 18.14 -4.02 -23.70
N ASP A 253 17.58 -3.00 -23.05
CA ASP A 253 18.21 -2.36 -21.90
C ASP A 253 18.16 -3.28 -20.67
N ALA A 254 19.33 -3.51 -20.06
CA ALA A 254 19.45 -4.43 -18.92
C ALA A 254 18.71 -3.93 -17.68
N ALA A 255 18.73 -2.63 -17.41
CA ALA A 255 18.07 -2.05 -16.24
C ALA A 255 16.54 -2.11 -16.40
N VAL A 256 16.04 -1.86 -17.61
CA VAL A 256 14.59 -1.99 -17.89
C VAL A 256 14.15 -3.46 -17.81
N ARG A 257 14.94 -4.40 -18.32
CA ARG A 257 14.67 -5.85 -18.16
C ARG A 257 14.57 -6.27 -16.70
N GLU A 258 15.53 -5.87 -15.87
CA GLU A 258 15.53 -6.16 -14.43
C GLU A 258 14.28 -5.54 -13.76
N ALA A 259 13.92 -4.30 -14.14
CA ALA A 259 12.73 -3.65 -13.63
C ALA A 259 11.44 -4.39 -14.02
N VAL A 260 11.35 -4.90 -15.26
CA VAL A 260 10.21 -5.72 -15.72
C VAL A 260 10.14 -7.03 -14.95
N GLU A 261 11.25 -7.75 -14.81
CA GLU A 261 11.30 -9.02 -14.10
C GLU A 261 10.86 -8.84 -12.64
N LYS A 262 11.42 -7.84 -11.96
CA LYS A 262 11.03 -7.49 -10.60
C LYS A 262 9.54 -7.14 -10.51
N ALA A 263 9.03 -6.35 -11.45
CA ALA A 263 7.62 -5.97 -11.49
C ALA A 263 6.70 -7.17 -11.68
N LEU A 264 7.03 -8.08 -12.59
CA LEU A 264 6.27 -9.30 -12.82
C LEU A 264 6.30 -10.23 -11.61
N VAL A 265 7.44 -10.35 -10.92
CA VAL A 265 7.55 -11.09 -9.65
C VAL A 265 6.72 -10.43 -8.55
N ASP A 266 6.78 -9.10 -8.41
CA ASP A 266 5.99 -8.36 -7.42
C ASP A 266 4.48 -8.46 -7.68
N MET A 267 4.09 -8.60 -8.95
CA MET A 267 2.70 -8.83 -9.39
C MET A 267 2.32 -10.32 -9.44
N SER A 268 3.26 -11.23 -9.23
CA SER A 268 3.04 -12.68 -9.27
C SER A 268 2.64 -13.22 -7.90
N PRO A 269 1.75 -14.23 -7.86
CA PRO A 269 1.54 -15.09 -6.70
C PRO A 269 2.81 -15.60 -6.03
N ARG A 270 3.92 -15.77 -6.77
CA ARG A 270 5.21 -16.28 -6.26
C ARG A 270 5.70 -15.53 -5.02
N LYS A 271 5.44 -14.23 -4.91
CA LYS A 271 5.77 -13.44 -3.70
C LYS A 271 5.17 -14.01 -2.42
N HIS A 272 4.02 -14.66 -2.54
CA HIS A 272 3.28 -15.26 -1.43
C HIS A 272 3.51 -16.77 -1.32
N LEU A 273 4.36 -17.38 -2.17
CA LEU A 273 4.67 -18.81 -2.10
C LEU A 273 5.36 -19.12 -0.77
N ALA A 274 4.77 -20.06 -0.03
CA ALA A 274 5.16 -20.40 1.33
C ALA A 274 5.76 -21.82 1.42
N ALA A 275 5.34 -22.73 0.54
CA ALA A 275 5.99 -24.01 0.32
C ALA A 275 5.69 -24.52 -1.08
N TRP A 276 6.64 -25.26 -1.66
CA TRP A 276 6.46 -25.99 -2.92
C TRP A 276 7.22 -27.30 -2.88
N TRP A 277 6.51 -28.40 -3.11
CA TRP A 277 7.07 -29.74 -3.25
C TRP A 277 6.78 -30.25 -4.67
N SER A 278 7.77 -30.18 -5.56
CA SER A 278 7.63 -30.68 -6.94
C SER A 278 7.82 -32.19 -7.06
N PHE A 279 8.68 -32.78 -6.21
CA PHE A 279 9.09 -34.18 -6.27
C PHE A 279 9.97 -34.56 -7.49
N ASP A 280 10.44 -33.57 -8.26
CA ASP A 280 11.28 -33.77 -9.45
C ASP A 280 12.63 -34.43 -9.15
N ASP A 281 13.14 -34.26 -7.93
CA ASP A 281 14.39 -34.89 -7.49
C ASP A 281 14.26 -36.39 -7.22
N ARG A 282 13.04 -36.95 -7.38
CA ARG A 282 12.70 -38.37 -7.20
C ARG A 282 13.17 -38.94 -5.87
N ASN A 283 13.25 -38.11 -4.83
CA ASN A 283 13.65 -38.52 -3.50
C ASN A 283 12.61 -39.46 -2.88
N THR A 284 13.07 -40.46 -2.13
CA THR A 284 12.23 -41.46 -1.46
C THR A 284 12.18 -41.32 0.05
N GLU A 285 12.97 -40.42 0.62
CA GLU A 285 13.09 -40.20 2.07
C GLU A 285 12.64 -38.79 2.48
N VAL A 286 12.93 -37.78 1.66
CA VAL A 286 12.66 -36.38 1.98
C VAL A 286 11.96 -35.67 0.82
N ALA A 287 10.77 -35.14 1.10
CA ALA A 287 10.07 -34.21 0.22
C ALA A 287 10.67 -32.81 0.41
N LYS A 288 11.49 -32.37 -0.55
CA LYS A 288 12.19 -31.08 -0.45
C LYS A 288 11.26 -29.90 -0.76
N ASP A 289 11.25 -28.90 0.12
CA ASP A 289 10.60 -27.61 -0.13
C ASP A 289 11.50 -26.73 -0.99
N ILE A 290 11.18 -26.62 -2.28
CA ILE A 290 11.95 -25.85 -3.27
C ILE A 290 11.60 -24.35 -3.25
N SER A 291 10.69 -23.92 -2.37
CA SER A 291 10.48 -22.49 -2.09
C SER A 291 11.59 -21.86 -1.23
N ASN A 292 12.56 -22.68 -0.78
CA ASN A 292 13.67 -22.29 0.09
C ASN A 292 13.26 -21.79 1.48
N ARG A 293 12.10 -22.26 2.00
CA ARG A 293 11.61 -21.89 3.35
C ARG A 293 11.74 -23.00 4.39
N GLY A 294 12.32 -24.14 4.02
CA GLY A 294 12.71 -25.21 4.93
C GLY A 294 11.56 -26.10 5.38
N ASN A 295 10.41 -26.09 4.69
CA ASN A 295 9.27 -26.94 5.03
C ASN A 295 9.42 -28.37 4.46
N HIS A 296 10.53 -29.03 4.75
CA HIS A 296 10.79 -30.40 4.28
C HIS A 296 9.84 -31.40 4.97
N GLY A 297 9.42 -32.43 4.24
CA GLY A 297 8.62 -33.54 4.76
C GLY A 297 9.37 -34.87 4.70
N GLU A 298 9.05 -35.79 5.61
CA GLU A 298 9.54 -37.17 5.60
C GLU A 298 8.63 -38.03 4.72
N ILE A 299 9.19 -38.69 3.72
CA ILE A 299 8.45 -39.57 2.81
C ILE A 299 8.38 -40.97 3.44
N LEU A 300 7.16 -41.41 3.75
CA LEU A 300 6.90 -42.71 4.34
C LEU A 300 6.43 -43.69 3.27
N GLY A 301 7.40 -44.22 2.51
CA GLY A 301 7.20 -45.36 1.60
C GLY A 301 6.58 -45.06 0.23
N CYS A 302 6.30 -43.79 -0.09
CA CYS A 302 5.89 -43.36 -1.43
C CYS A 302 7.02 -43.57 -2.44
N MET A 303 6.67 -43.83 -3.70
CA MET A 303 7.63 -44.13 -4.75
C MET A 303 7.55 -43.09 -5.88
N PRO A 304 8.69 -42.62 -6.42
CA PRO A 304 8.70 -41.68 -7.53
C PRO A 304 8.17 -42.32 -8.81
N VAL A 305 7.33 -41.57 -9.52
CA VAL A 305 6.73 -41.93 -10.81
C VAL A 305 6.76 -40.72 -11.74
N ASP A 306 6.42 -40.91 -13.01
CA ASP A 306 6.26 -39.77 -13.92
C ASP A 306 5.01 -38.97 -13.53
N GLY A 307 5.20 -37.65 -13.39
CA GLY A 307 4.19 -36.72 -12.91
C GLY A 307 3.33 -36.13 -14.03
N LYS A 308 2.46 -35.19 -13.64
CA LYS A 308 1.82 -34.26 -14.57
C LYS A 308 2.85 -33.26 -15.07
N VAL A 309 3.76 -32.83 -14.19
CA VAL A 309 4.94 -32.02 -14.48
C VAL A 309 6.14 -32.79 -13.94
N GLY A 310 7.11 -33.12 -14.79
CA GLY A 310 8.32 -33.81 -14.34
C GLY A 310 8.06 -35.14 -13.62
N ALA A 311 8.47 -35.25 -12.35
CA ALA A 311 8.24 -36.44 -11.53
C ALA A 311 7.34 -36.15 -10.32
N ALA A 312 6.57 -37.17 -9.93
CA ALA A 312 5.59 -37.11 -8.86
C ALA A 312 5.79 -38.28 -7.88
N LEU A 313 4.97 -38.33 -6.82
CA LEU A 313 4.96 -39.46 -5.88
C LEU A 313 3.67 -40.28 -5.99
N ARG A 314 3.82 -41.60 -5.97
CA ARG A 314 2.71 -42.55 -5.87
C ARG A 314 2.41 -42.89 -4.41
N PHE A 315 1.16 -42.68 -4.03
CA PHE A 315 0.60 -42.92 -2.71
C PHE A 315 -0.28 -44.17 -2.72
N SER A 316 -0.34 -44.85 -1.58
CA SER A 316 -1.24 -45.97 -1.34
C SER A 316 -1.51 -46.09 0.16
N LYS A 317 -2.36 -47.02 0.57
CA LYS A 317 -2.63 -47.30 1.98
C LYS A 317 -1.35 -47.37 2.84
N GLY A 318 -1.31 -46.57 3.90
CA GLY A 318 -0.18 -46.48 4.84
C GLY A 318 1.06 -45.75 4.32
N LYS A 319 1.01 -45.13 3.13
CA LYS A 319 2.13 -44.38 2.54
C LYS A 319 1.74 -42.93 2.33
N TYR A 320 2.51 -42.03 2.91
CA TYR A 320 2.21 -40.60 2.96
C TYR A 320 3.48 -39.80 3.23
N ILE A 321 3.37 -38.48 3.29
CA ILE A 321 4.46 -37.58 3.69
C ILE A 321 4.07 -36.91 5.00
N GLU A 322 4.96 -36.94 5.99
CA GLU A 322 4.75 -36.31 7.29
C GLU A 322 5.63 -35.07 7.45
N PHE A 323 5.05 -33.96 7.89
CA PHE A 323 5.75 -32.68 8.08
C PHE A 323 5.88 -32.28 9.56
N GLY A 324 5.29 -33.05 10.47
CA GLY A 324 5.10 -32.62 11.85
C GLY A 324 4.37 -31.27 11.90
N GLN A 325 4.85 -30.33 12.71
CA GLN A 325 4.28 -28.97 12.82
C GLN A 325 5.16 -27.95 12.09
N PRO A 326 4.97 -27.71 10.78
CA PRO A 326 5.82 -26.80 10.03
C PRO A 326 5.61 -25.35 10.49
N ALA A 327 6.59 -24.84 11.23
CA ALA A 327 6.61 -23.47 11.76
C ALA A 327 6.66 -22.40 10.65
N GLY A 328 7.22 -22.75 9.49
CA GLY A 328 7.31 -21.88 8.30
C GLY A 328 5.97 -21.68 7.56
N LEU A 329 4.92 -22.42 7.96
CA LEU A 329 3.61 -22.38 7.32
C LEU A 329 2.49 -21.92 8.28
N PRO A 330 2.55 -20.75 8.90
CA PRO A 330 1.44 -20.31 9.76
C PRO A 330 0.13 -20.15 8.97
N ILE A 331 -0.97 -20.65 9.53
CA ILE A 331 -2.33 -20.55 8.95
C ILE A 331 -3.30 -19.72 9.80
N GLY A 332 -2.91 -19.38 11.03
CA GLY A 332 -3.73 -18.57 11.92
C GLY A 332 -3.87 -17.11 11.47
N GLY A 333 -5.10 -16.63 11.40
CA GLY A 333 -5.48 -15.23 11.17
C GLY A 333 -5.15 -14.70 9.77
N LYS A 334 -4.91 -15.59 8.79
CA LYS A 334 -4.43 -15.21 7.46
C LYS A 334 -5.20 -15.95 6.36
N PRO A 335 -5.36 -15.31 5.18
CA PRO A 335 -5.78 -16.02 3.98
C PRO A 335 -4.67 -16.96 3.50
N PHE A 336 -5.05 -18.04 2.84
CA PHE A 336 -4.10 -18.94 2.20
C PHE A 336 -4.74 -19.69 1.04
N THR A 337 -3.88 -20.25 0.18
CA THR A 337 -4.27 -21.16 -0.90
C THR A 337 -3.41 -22.40 -0.82
N VAL A 338 -4.01 -23.58 -0.94
CA VAL A 338 -3.31 -24.87 -1.08
C VAL A 338 -3.72 -25.49 -2.41
N MET A 339 -2.77 -26.06 -3.15
CA MET A 339 -3.07 -26.70 -4.42
C MET A 339 -2.14 -27.87 -4.71
N ALA A 340 -2.62 -28.77 -5.57
CA ALA A 340 -1.88 -29.92 -6.04
C ALA A 340 -2.44 -30.41 -7.38
N TRP A 341 -1.57 -31.00 -8.20
CA TRP A 341 -2.00 -31.90 -9.26
C TRP A 341 -2.23 -33.29 -8.65
N VAL A 342 -3.36 -33.91 -8.96
CA VAL A 342 -3.68 -35.25 -8.48
C VAL A 342 -4.25 -36.14 -9.58
N LYS A 343 -3.95 -37.43 -9.49
CA LYS A 343 -4.60 -38.48 -10.26
C LYS A 343 -5.00 -39.59 -9.30
N SER A 344 -6.27 -39.57 -8.89
CA SER A 344 -6.80 -40.51 -7.90
C SER A 344 -7.18 -41.84 -8.54
N ASP A 345 -6.81 -42.95 -7.90
CA ASP A 345 -7.23 -44.31 -8.23
C ASP A 345 -8.46 -44.75 -7.39
N ALA A 346 -8.81 -43.99 -6.34
CA ALA A 346 -9.92 -44.27 -5.43
C ALA A 346 -10.95 -43.11 -5.35
N LYS A 347 -12.16 -43.45 -4.90
CA LYS A 347 -13.26 -42.47 -4.71
C LYS A 347 -13.08 -41.59 -3.48
N ASN A 348 -12.25 -42.02 -2.53
CA ASN A 348 -11.95 -41.32 -1.30
C ASN A 348 -10.43 -41.21 -1.14
N GLY A 349 -9.96 -40.10 -0.60
CA GLY A 349 -8.55 -39.94 -0.23
C GLY A 349 -8.21 -38.49 0.13
N VAL A 350 -7.41 -38.32 1.17
CA VAL A 350 -6.89 -37.01 1.60
C VAL A 350 -5.67 -36.63 0.77
N VAL A 351 -5.74 -35.52 0.03
CA VAL A 351 -4.60 -35.01 -0.77
C VAL A 351 -3.58 -34.34 0.16
N ILE A 352 -4.05 -33.39 0.96
CA ILE A 352 -3.24 -32.70 1.97
C ILE A 352 -4.14 -32.27 3.12
N ALA A 353 -3.67 -32.48 4.35
CA ALA A 353 -4.36 -32.07 5.55
C ALA A 353 -3.40 -31.42 6.53
N ARG A 354 -3.91 -30.47 7.31
CA ARG A 354 -3.22 -29.92 8.46
C ARG A 354 -4.19 -29.62 9.57
N GLY A 355 -3.80 -29.95 10.78
CA GLY A 355 -4.64 -29.72 11.96
C GLY A 355 -5.51 -30.93 12.28
N GLY A 356 -6.64 -30.71 12.92
CA GLY A 356 -7.63 -31.75 13.21
C GLY A 356 -9.00 -31.17 13.48
N ALA A 357 -9.86 -31.96 14.12
CA ALA A 357 -11.28 -31.67 14.36
C ALA A 357 -11.60 -30.36 15.13
N PHE A 358 -10.60 -29.63 15.62
CA PHE A 358 -10.79 -28.36 16.32
C PHE A 358 -10.31 -27.15 15.52
N CYS A 359 -9.35 -27.35 14.64
CA CYS A 359 -8.67 -26.32 13.85
C CYS A 359 -7.93 -27.04 12.75
N GLY A 360 -8.11 -26.63 11.50
CA GLY A 360 -7.33 -27.18 10.41
C GLY A 360 -7.94 -26.94 9.05
N TYR A 361 -7.29 -27.48 8.03
CA TYR A 361 -7.82 -27.56 6.68
C TYR A 361 -7.52 -28.92 6.07
N SER A 362 -8.32 -29.32 5.09
CA SER A 362 -8.04 -30.48 4.26
C SER A 362 -8.52 -30.25 2.83
N LEU A 363 -7.70 -30.66 1.87
CA LEU A 363 -8.06 -30.82 0.47
C LEU A 363 -8.13 -32.33 0.20
N TYR A 364 -9.28 -32.81 -0.26
CA TYR A 364 -9.55 -34.24 -0.33
C TYR A 364 -10.57 -34.57 -1.41
N ILE A 365 -10.67 -35.86 -1.74
CA ILE A 365 -11.69 -36.41 -2.63
C ILE A 365 -12.59 -37.30 -1.77
N LYS A 366 -13.91 -37.15 -1.90
CA LYS A 366 -14.89 -38.00 -1.23
C LYS A 366 -16.02 -38.30 -2.20
N ASP A 367 -16.41 -39.56 -2.31
CA ASP A 367 -17.45 -40.01 -3.24
C ASP A 367 -17.17 -39.59 -4.69
N SER A 368 -15.90 -39.56 -5.08
CA SER A 368 -15.37 -39.14 -6.41
C SER A 368 -15.43 -37.64 -6.69
N VAL A 369 -15.88 -36.80 -5.76
CA VAL A 369 -15.87 -35.34 -5.90
C VAL A 369 -14.77 -34.71 -5.04
N ALA A 370 -14.11 -33.68 -5.58
CA ALA A 370 -13.14 -32.89 -4.82
C ALA A 370 -13.85 -32.00 -3.79
N LYS A 371 -13.19 -31.81 -2.64
CA LYS A 371 -13.67 -30.97 -1.55
C LYS A 371 -12.50 -30.26 -0.88
N PHE A 372 -12.75 -29.04 -0.43
CA PHE A 372 -11.84 -28.29 0.42
C PHE A 372 -12.61 -27.78 1.63
N GLY A 373 -12.09 -28.05 2.82
CA GLY A 373 -12.78 -27.67 4.05
C GLY A 373 -11.84 -27.21 5.15
N ILE A 374 -12.37 -26.35 6.02
CA ILE A 374 -11.67 -25.87 7.21
C ILE A 374 -12.48 -26.11 8.49
N HIS A 375 -11.77 -26.29 9.59
CA HIS A 375 -12.30 -26.16 10.94
C HIS A 375 -11.66 -24.95 11.63
N ARG A 376 -12.47 -24.15 12.33
CA ARG A 376 -12.00 -22.91 12.96
C ARG A 376 -11.88 -22.98 14.48
N LEU A 377 -12.87 -23.58 15.13
CA LEU A 377 -13.01 -23.62 16.59
C LEU A 377 -13.40 -25.01 17.03
N GLN A 378 -13.01 -25.41 18.24
CA GLN A 378 -13.28 -26.73 18.81
C GLN A 378 -14.77 -27.14 18.80
N GLU A 379 -15.67 -26.17 18.99
CA GLU A 379 -17.13 -26.40 19.04
C GLU A 379 -17.88 -25.84 17.82
N GLY A 380 -17.15 -25.46 16.76
CA GLY A 380 -17.73 -24.91 15.52
C GLY A 380 -18.05 -25.97 14.47
N PRO A 381 -18.78 -25.63 13.39
CA PRO A 381 -18.93 -26.52 12.24
C PRO A 381 -17.65 -26.51 11.38
N ALA A 382 -17.50 -27.56 10.58
CA ALA A 382 -16.61 -27.52 9.41
C ALA A 382 -17.27 -26.69 8.29
N TYR A 383 -16.46 -25.91 7.58
CA TYR A 383 -16.89 -25.12 6.41
C TYR A 383 -16.29 -25.76 5.17
N ILE A 384 -17.13 -26.33 4.30
CA ILE A 384 -16.69 -27.22 3.22
C ILE A 384 -17.24 -26.76 1.89
N ALA A 385 -16.35 -26.37 0.98
CA ALA A 385 -16.66 -26.20 -0.43
C ALA A 385 -16.52 -27.55 -1.14
N ALA A 386 -17.63 -28.05 -1.71
CA ALA A 386 -17.70 -29.35 -2.37
C ALA A 386 -18.05 -29.21 -3.86
N GLY A 387 -17.17 -29.72 -4.73
CA GLY A 387 -17.42 -29.77 -6.16
C GLY A 387 -18.53 -30.76 -6.53
N THR A 388 -18.88 -30.77 -7.81
CA THR A 388 -19.95 -31.61 -8.36
C THR A 388 -19.47 -32.58 -9.44
N GLU A 389 -18.25 -32.39 -9.94
CA GLU A 389 -17.66 -33.18 -11.02
C GLU A 389 -16.90 -34.39 -10.48
N ASP A 390 -16.93 -35.51 -11.24
CA ASP A 390 -16.10 -36.68 -10.95
C ASP A 390 -14.65 -36.37 -11.33
N VAL A 391 -13.74 -36.52 -10.36
CA VAL A 391 -12.31 -36.21 -10.49
C VAL A 391 -11.41 -37.45 -10.45
N VAL A 392 -11.96 -38.66 -10.48
CA VAL A 392 -11.21 -39.92 -10.35
C VAL A 392 -10.68 -40.40 -11.70
N GLY A 393 -9.46 -40.95 -11.71
CA GLY A 393 -8.84 -41.64 -12.86
C GLY A 393 -8.13 -40.73 -13.87
N SER A 394 -8.37 -39.43 -13.85
CA SER A 394 -7.69 -38.43 -14.70
C SER A 394 -6.86 -37.46 -13.87
N TRP A 395 -5.88 -36.82 -14.51
CA TRP A 395 -5.17 -35.71 -13.87
C TRP A 395 -6.11 -34.52 -13.70
N VAL A 396 -6.18 -34.01 -12.48
CA VAL A 396 -6.91 -32.78 -12.14
C VAL A 396 -6.04 -31.86 -11.30
N HIS A 397 -6.17 -30.56 -11.53
CA HIS A 397 -5.58 -29.54 -10.65
C HIS A 397 -6.61 -29.14 -9.61
N LEU A 398 -6.31 -29.35 -8.33
CA LEU A 398 -7.18 -28.99 -7.23
C LEU A 398 -6.58 -27.82 -6.47
N ALA A 399 -7.38 -26.79 -6.17
CA ALA A 399 -6.96 -25.71 -5.28
C ALA A 399 -8.05 -25.35 -4.27
N GLY A 400 -7.66 -25.23 -3.01
CA GLY A 400 -8.50 -24.76 -1.92
C GLY A 400 -8.06 -23.37 -1.47
N VAL A 401 -8.98 -22.42 -1.41
CA VAL A 401 -8.72 -21.03 -1.01
C VAL A 401 -9.48 -20.72 0.27
N VAL A 402 -8.80 -20.11 1.24
CA VAL A 402 -9.42 -19.50 2.42
C VAL A 402 -9.28 -17.99 2.32
N ALA A 403 -10.42 -17.31 2.17
CA ALA A 403 -10.55 -15.87 2.25
C ALA A 403 -11.21 -15.48 3.59
N GLU A 404 -11.41 -14.18 3.80
CA GLU A 404 -11.95 -13.67 5.09
C GLU A 404 -13.36 -14.20 5.36
N ASP A 405 -14.21 -14.21 4.35
CA ASP A 405 -15.64 -14.48 4.45
C ASP A 405 -16.07 -15.79 3.79
N ARG A 406 -15.12 -16.53 3.17
CA ARG A 406 -15.44 -17.74 2.40
C ARG A 406 -14.28 -18.71 2.26
N VAL A 407 -14.67 -19.95 1.97
CA VAL A 407 -13.83 -21.07 1.56
C VAL A 407 -14.23 -21.44 0.15
N GLU A 408 -13.26 -21.60 -0.75
CA GLU A 408 -13.51 -21.91 -2.15
C GLU A 408 -12.72 -23.14 -2.57
N LEU A 409 -13.30 -23.89 -3.51
CA LEU A 409 -12.67 -24.99 -4.20
C LEU A 409 -12.62 -24.66 -5.69
N TYR A 410 -11.44 -24.86 -6.28
CA TYR A 410 -11.21 -24.76 -7.71
C TYR A 410 -10.79 -26.13 -8.26
N VAL A 411 -11.31 -26.47 -9.43
CA VAL A 411 -10.96 -27.69 -10.18
C VAL A 411 -10.54 -27.27 -11.59
N ASN A 412 -9.35 -27.68 -12.01
CA ASN A 412 -8.76 -27.34 -13.32
C ASN A 412 -8.81 -25.84 -13.62
N GLY A 413 -8.48 -25.02 -12.62
CA GLY A 413 -8.40 -23.57 -12.78
C GLY A 413 -9.72 -22.81 -12.69
N LYS A 414 -10.85 -23.51 -12.50
CA LYS A 414 -12.19 -22.89 -12.44
C LYS A 414 -12.82 -23.03 -11.07
N LEU A 415 -13.58 -22.02 -10.65
CA LEU A 415 -14.32 -22.07 -9.39
C LEU A 415 -15.36 -23.20 -9.45
N ALA A 416 -15.20 -24.22 -8.61
CA ALA A 416 -16.07 -25.38 -8.54
C ALA A 416 -17.12 -25.25 -7.41
N ALA A 417 -16.74 -24.66 -6.28
CA ALA A 417 -17.65 -24.45 -5.15
C ALA A 417 -17.17 -23.33 -4.22
N THR A 418 -18.12 -22.75 -3.47
CA THR A 418 -17.85 -21.74 -2.43
C THR A 418 -18.71 -22.01 -1.20
N THR A 419 -18.25 -21.62 -0.02
CA THR A 419 -18.96 -21.74 1.25
C THR A 419 -18.57 -20.59 2.15
N GLU A 420 -19.56 -19.88 2.71
CA GLU A 420 -19.30 -18.76 3.62
C GLU A 420 -18.68 -19.22 4.94
N THR A 421 -17.75 -18.42 5.47
CA THR A 421 -17.17 -18.64 6.79
C THR A 421 -17.08 -17.32 7.57
N PRO A 422 -17.29 -17.28 8.90
CA PRO A 422 -17.28 -16.03 9.67
C PRO A 422 -15.88 -15.42 9.93
N GLY A 423 -14.88 -15.71 9.09
CA GLY A 423 -13.49 -15.31 9.31
C GLY A 423 -12.47 -16.42 9.01
N TYR A 424 -11.19 -16.06 9.09
CA TYR A 424 -10.08 -17.01 8.99
C TYR A 424 -10.04 -18.03 10.13
N ILE A 425 -9.22 -19.07 9.97
CA ILE A 425 -8.81 -19.96 11.07
C ILE A 425 -8.14 -19.08 12.16
N PRO A 426 -8.64 -19.02 13.41
CA PRO A 426 -8.19 -18.02 14.39
C PRO A 426 -6.74 -18.16 14.86
N GLY A 427 -6.18 -19.36 14.82
CA GLY A 427 -4.84 -19.65 15.33
C GLY A 427 -4.18 -20.81 14.59
N ASN A 428 -2.89 -21.02 14.84
CA ASN A 428 -2.21 -22.20 14.32
C ASN A 428 -2.70 -23.44 15.06
N CYS A 429 -2.92 -24.51 14.30
CA CYS A 429 -3.37 -25.77 14.86
C CYS A 429 -2.20 -26.51 15.52
N GLY A 430 -2.47 -27.20 16.62
CA GLY A 430 -1.47 -27.95 17.40
C GLY A 430 -1.18 -29.34 16.83
N GLN A 431 -1.85 -29.77 15.77
CA GLN A 431 -1.61 -31.02 15.09
C GLN A 431 -0.73 -30.83 13.85
N GLY A 432 -0.24 -31.95 13.33
CA GLY A 432 0.68 -32.00 12.22
C GLY A 432 0.07 -31.62 10.87
N MET A 433 0.87 -31.83 9.83
CA MET A 433 0.47 -31.69 8.44
C MET A 433 1.00 -32.91 7.67
N GLU A 434 0.17 -33.42 6.78
CA GLU A 434 0.46 -34.60 5.98
C GLU A 434 0.00 -34.40 4.52
N ILE A 435 0.71 -35.03 3.59
CA ILE A 435 0.27 -35.19 2.19
C ILE A 435 -0.04 -36.66 1.96
N GLY A 436 -1.20 -36.96 1.39
CA GLY A 436 -1.67 -38.32 1.08
C GLY A 436 -2.33 -39.06 2.25
N TYR A 437 -2.50 -38.41 3.40
CA TYR A 437 -3.16 -38.98 4.58
C TYR A 437 -3.58 -37.87 5.55
N ASP A 438 -4.34 -38.24 6.59
CA ASP A 438 -4.60 -37.43 7.77
C ASP A 438 -4.47 -38.32 9.01
N VAL A 439 -3.41 -38.11 9.80
CA VAL A 439 -3.18 -38.86 11.06
C VAL A 439 -4.07 -38.33 12.19
N SER A 440 -4.67 -37.16 12.01
CA SER A 440 -5.48 -36.45 12.99
C SER A 440 -6.97 -36.69 12.69
N ASN A 441 -7.84 -36.55 13.69
CA ASN A 441 -9.28 -36.62 13.44
C ASN A 441 -9.64 -35.53 12.43
N SER A 442 -10.01 -35.90 11.21
CA SER A 442 -9.95 -35.00 10.05
C SER A 442 -10.57 -33.61 10.28
N PRO A 443 -9.92 -32.51 9.83
CA PRO A 443 -10.51 -31.18 9.90
C PRO A 443 -11.85 -31.03 9.15
N ALA A 444 -12.14 -31.88 8.16
CA ALA A 444 -13.36 -31.77 7.36
C ALA A 444 -14.28 -33.01 7.45
N GLU A 445 -13.93 -34.15 6.83
CA GLU A 445 -14.85 -35.29 6.72
C GLU A 445 -14.24 -36.70 6.72
N ILE A 446 -13.03 -36.90 6.19
CA ILE A 446 -12.48 -38.25 5.95
C ILE A 446 -11.01 -38.32 6.33
N ILE A 447 -10.54 -39.53 6.66
CA ILE A 447 -9.12 -39.81 6.97
C ILE A 447 -8.54 -40.90 6.06
N ASP A 448 -9.23 -41.26 4.99
CA ASP A 448 -8.78 -42.29 4.05
C ASP A 448 -7.43 -41.90 3.41
N ASN A 449 -6.50 -42.85 3.34
CA ASN A 449 -5.26 -42.65 2.57
C ASN A 449 -5.58 -42.29 1.13
N PHE A 450 -4.77 -41.41 0.54
CA PHE A 450 -4.79 -41.20 -0.89
C PHE A 450 -4.22 -42.43 -1.60
N GLU A 451 -4.98 -42.95 -2.56
CA GLU A 451 -4.53 -43.99 -3.47
C GLU A 451 -4.44 -43.37 -4.86
N GLY A 452 -3.23 -43.19 -5.39
CA GLY A 452 -3.02 -42.49 -6.66
C GLY A 452 -1.67 -41.80 -6.75
N ILE A 453 -1.61 -40.74 -7.56
CA ILE A 453 -0.42 -39.91 -7.76
C ILE A 453 -0.73 -38.47 -7.33
N ILE A 454 0.18 -37.85 -6.57
CA ILE A 454 0.13 -36.42 -6.21
C ILE A 454 1.42 -35.77 -6.71
N ASP A 455 1.28 -34.58 -7.27
CA ASP A 455 2.32 -33.81 -7.92
C ASP A 455 2.17 -32.30 -7.61
N GLU A 456 3.27 -31.54 -7.70
CA GLU A 456 3.28 -30.07 -7.65
C GLU A 456 2.47 -29.46 -6.48
N VAL A 457 2.72 -29.92 -5.24
CA VAL A 457 1.99 -29.42 -4.08
C VAL A 457 2.52 -28.04 -3.68
N LYS A 458 1.64 -27.03 -3.64
CA LYS A 458 2.00 -25.63 -3.34
C LYS A 458 1.10 -25.04 -2.27
N ILE A 459 1.69 -24.22 -1.41
CA ILE A 459 0.96 -23.41 -0.42
C ILE A 459 1.34 -21.93 -0.60
N TYR A 460 0.35 -21.06 -0.68
CA TYR A 460 0.49 -19.62 -0.74
C TYR A 460 -0.11 -18.97 0.51
N GLN A 461 0.57 -17.96 1.06
CA GLN A 461 0.09 -17.12 2.18
C GLN A 461 -0.79 -15.95 1.70
N THR A 462 -1.66 -16.24 0.73
CA THR A 462 -2.68 -15.31 0.23
C THR A 462 -3.84 -16.10 -0.36
N ALA A 463 -5.00 -15.45 -0.48
CA ALA A 463 -6.11 -15.98 -1.25
C ALA A 463 -5.85 -15.65 -2.73
N LEU A 464 -5.48 -16.67 -3.51
CA LEU A 464 -5.25 -16.50 -4.94
C LEU A 464 -6.57 -16.29 -5.68
N SER A 465 -6.50 -15.51 -6.75
CA SER A 465 -7.66 -15.28 -7.62
C SER A 465 -7.89 -16.43 -8.58
N GLU A 466 -9.11 -16.58 -9.09
CA GLU A 466 -9.45 -17.58 -10.12
C GLU A 466 -8.51 -17.52 -11.32
N GLU A 467 -8.15 -16.32 -11.77
CA GLU A 467 -7.21 -16.10 -12.88
C GLU A 467 -5.82 -16.67 -12.57
N ASP A 468 -5.26 -16.37 -11.39
CA ASP A 468 -3.93 -16.87 -11.00
C ASP A 468 -3.93 -18.41 -10.87
N ILE A 469 -5.01 -18.98 -10.33
CA ILE A 469 -5.20 -20.45 -10.24
C ILE A 469 -5.38 -21.05 -11.65
N GLY A 470 -6.08 -20.33 -12.53
CA GLY A 470 -6.30 -20.70 -13.93
C GLY A 470 -5.01 -20.73 -14.74
N GLU A 471 -4.14 -19.73 -14.59
CA GLU A 471 -2.79 -19.72 -15.18
C GLU A 471 -2.00 -20.96 -14.72
N MET A 472 -1.95 -21.21 -13.41
CA MET A 472 -1.22 -22.37 -12.84
C MET A 472 -1.81 -23.74 -13.24
N ALA A 473 -3.11 -23.81 -13.52
CA ALA A 473 -3.76 -25.04 -13.98
C ALA A 473 -3.58 -25.30 -15.49
N ASN A 474 -3.27 -24.24 -16.27
CA ASN A 474 -3.06 -24.31 -17.71
C ASN A 474 -1.58 -24.46 -18.10
N ASP A 475 -0.65 -24.01 -17.26
CA ASP A 475 0.78 -23.99 -17.58
C ASP A 475 1.44 -25.38 -17.56
N GLU A 476 1.76 -25.87 -18.76
CA GLU A 476 3.02 -26.56 -19.03
C GLU A 476 4.16 -25.57 -18.68
N ILE A 477 4.83 -25.73 -17.54
CA ILE A 477 5.90 -24.82 -17.11
C ILE A 477 6.93 -24.66 -18.25
N PRO A 478 7.15 -23.44 -18.79
CA PRO A 478 8.16 -23.22 -19.83
C PRO A 478 9.56 -23.59 -19.31
N ASN A 479 10.37 -24.22 -20.16
CA ASN A 479 11.73 -24.69 -19.85
C ASN A 479 12.69 -23.62 -19.27
N ASP A 480 12.34 -22.33 -19.27
CA ASP A 480 13.19 -21.25 -18.72
C ASP A 480 13.05 -21.04 -17.21
N GLU A 481 12.06 -21.68 -16.55
CA GLU A 481 11.87 -21.59 -15.10
C GLU A 481 12.71 -22.64 -14.32
N ARG A 482 13.56 -23.42 -15.01
CA ARG A 482 14.57 -24.26 -14.36
C ARG A 482 15.71 -23.37 -13.88
N ASN A 483 16.05 -23.46 -12.60
CA ASN A 483 17.23 -22.81 -12.04
C ASN A 483 18.47 -23.20 -12.89
N PRO A 484 19.27 -22.25 -13.41
CA PRO A 484 20.43 -22.57 -14.24
C PRO A 484 21.55 -23.32 -13.50
N ASN A 485 21.37 -23.62 -12.22
CA ASN A 485 22.34 -24.31 -11.37
C ASN A 485 22.05 -25.80 -11.16
N ASP A 486 21.06 -26.38 -11.84
CA ASP A 486 20.82 -27.83 -11.82
C ASP A 486 21.57 -28.51 -13.00
N GLU A 487 22.88 -28.67 -12.84
CA GLU A 487 23.70 -29.75 -13.46
C GLU A 487 24.14 -30.76 -12.40
#